data_AF-A0A948D078-F1
#
_entry.id   AF-A0A948D078-F1
#
_cell.length_a   1.000
_cell.length_b   1.000
_cell.length_c   1.000
_cell.angle_alpha   90.00
_cell.angle_beta   90.00
_cell.angle_gamma   90.00
#
_symmetry.space_group_name_H-M   'P 1'
#
loop_
_entity.id
_entity.type
_entity.pdbx_description
1 polymer ?
#
loop_
_entity_poly.entity_id
_entity_poly.type
_entity_poly.pdbx_seq_one_letter_code
_entity_poly.pdbx_strand_id
1 'polypeptide(L)'
;MMGFIKREKLYIFMLFFILAVNILDAGRVEKTQVREEKPLSVMTFNETGITEQKVKDYIVSDRPGARFFRYGVIAGAFIFILAIALNIAFIFLGKKLVVTGGADIIPISWGIRDIVRASLIVIFLGYIVAIIEGFIFKMFNIDIGLNLRMILNTFILDIAVVMVVVYFVTVKHGEKIQALGLKLSSCFRNILSGIVAYIFILPLLLIALLLSIMVLNFFGYTPPPQPVFDVFMEERRVNVLLLLTVFVSILGPVAEEVFFRGFMYSAIKKRFGIVAAVFLSASIFSLLHTNIVGFLPIMILGALLAYLYEKTGSLMSSITIHIMHNSIIVSFVFFIKELMA
;
A
#
# COMPACT_ATOMS: atom_id res chain seq x y z
N MET A 1 -30.06 17.84 -8.06
CA MET A 1 -30.00 16.40 -8.41
C MET A 1 -29.34 16.10 -9.76
N MET A 2 -29.36 17.01 -10.75
CA MET A 2 -28.66 16.84 -12.06
C MET A 2 -27.22 17.40 -12.14
N GLY A 3 -26.70 18.01 -11.08
CA GLY A 3 -25.30 18.47 -10.99
C GLY A 3 -24.27 17.37 -10.68
N PHE A 4 -24.75 16.20 -10.27
CA PHE A 4 -23.97 14.99 -9.94
C PHE A 4 -23.19 14.45 -11.15
N ILE A 5 -23.74 14.61 -12.36
CA ILE A 5 -23.21 13.97 -13.59
C ILE A 5 -22.16 14.82 -14.32
N LYS A 6 -21.91 16.08 -13.93
CA LYS A 6 -20.96 16.96 -14.65
C LYS A 6 -19.55 17.05 -14.06
N ARG A 7 -19.31 16.57 -12.83
CA ARG A 7 -17.94 16.51 -12.23
C ARG A 7 -17.34 15.10 -12.19
N GLU A 8 -18.16 14.06 -12.14
CA GLU A 8 -17.69 12.67 -12.03
C GLU A 8 -17.52 11.95 -13.36
N LYS A 9 -17.77 12.65 -14.48
CA LYS A 9 -17.48 12.08 -15.79
C LYS A 9 -16.01 11.71 -15.87
N LEU A 10 -15.01 12.53 -15.58
CA LEU A 10 -13.62 12.16 -15.93
C LEU A 10 -13.01 10.95 -15.19
N TYR A 11 -13.40 10.58 -13.96
CA TYR A 11 -12.83 9.42 -13.24
C TYR A 11 -13.55 8.11 -13.55
N ILE A 12 -14.89 8.17 -13.62
CA ILE A 12 -15.71 7.04 -14.09
C ILE A 12 -15.52 6.89 -15.61
N PHE A 13 -15.37 7.99 -16.36
CA PHE A 13 -14.90 8.04 -17.74
C PHE A 13 -13.49 7.48 -17.77
N MET A 14 -12.42 8.00 -17.18
CA MET A 14 -11.09 7.36 -17.28
C MET A 14 -11.09 5.84 -16.97
N LEU A 15 -11.85 5.34 -15.98
CA LEU A 15 -12.02 3.90 -15.75
C LEU A 15 -12.89 3.19 -16.82
N PHE A 16 -14.01 3.76 -17.27
CA PHE A 16 -14.86 3.25 -18.37
C PHE A 16 -14.34 3.61 -19.77
N PHE A 17 -13.40 4.52 -19.92
CA PHE A 17 -12.84 5.13 -21.13
C PHE A 17 -11.54 4.40 -21.42
N ILE A 18 -10.72 4.07 -20.40
CA ILE A 18 -9.69 3.04 -20.55
C ILE A 18 -10.34 1.67 -20.91
N LEU A 19 -11.59 1.42 -20.49
CA LEU A 19 -12.35 0.22 -20.88
C LEU A 19 -13.13 0.34 -22.22
N ALA A 20 -13.57 1.55 -22.62
CA ALA A 20 -14.42 1.80 -23.81
C ALA A 20 -13.70 2.46 -24.99
N VAL A 21 -12.52 3.08 -24.81
CA VAL A 21 -11.67 3.61 -25.90
C VAL A 21 -11.06 2.48 -26.72
N ASN A 22 -11.06 1.26 -26.20
CA ASN A 22 -10.81 0.06 -27.00
C ASN A 22 -12.01 -0.37 -27.87
N ILE A 23 -13.15 0.34 -27.85
CA ILE A 23 -14.36 -0.05 -28.60
C ILE A 23 -14.89 1.03 -29.56
N LEU A 24 -14.63 2.34 -29.40
CA LEU A 24 -15.10 3.33 -30.39
C LEU A 24 -14.11 4.48 -30.63
N ASP A 25 -13.80 4.68 -31.92
CA ASP A 25 -12.95 5.72 -32.50
C ASP A 25 -13.70 7.07 -32.69
N ALA A 26 -12.90 8.12 -32.93
CA ALA A 26 -13.18 9.44 -33.53
C ALA A 26 -13.15 10.71 -32.64
N GLY A 27 -12.27 11.66 -33.02
CA GLY A 27 -12.59 13.10 -33.04
C GLY A 27 -11.66 14.07 -32.28
N ARG A 28 -11.09 15.05 -33.01
CA ARG A 28 -10.14 16.14 -32.60
C ARG A 28 -10.69 17.16 -31.58
N VAL A 29 -9.79 17.89 -30.89
CA VAL A 29 -9.56 19.37 -31.01
C VAL A 29 -8.59 19.88 -29.91
N GLU A 30 -7.65 20.77 -30.30
CA GLU A 30 -6.69 21.55 -29.49
C GLU A 30 -7.31 22.67 -28.64
N LYS A 31 -6.65 23.04 -27.51
CA LYS A 31 -6.00 24.35 -27.34
C LYS A 31 -5.24 24.49 -26.01
N THR A 32 -4.08 25.14 -26.11
CA THR A 32 -3.10 25.52 -25.09
C THR A 32 -3.54 26.74 -24.27
N GLN A 33 -3.10 26.85 -23.01
CA GLN A 33 -2.66 28.11 -22.41
C GLN A 33 -1.77 27.92 -21.16
N VAL A 34 -0.85 28.87 -20.99
CA VAL A 34 0.31 28.95 -20.08
C VAL A 34 -0.11 29.16 -18.62
N ARG A 35 0.65 28.65 -17.64
CA ARG A 35 0.36 28.73 -16.20
C ARG A 35 1.57 29.17 -15.38
N GLU A 36 1.34 30.10 -14.46
CA GLU A 36 2.25 30.49 -13.37
C GLU A 36 2.41 29.35 -12.34
N GLU A 37 3.61 29.19 -11.79
CA GLU A 37 3.99 28.07 -10.93
C GLU A 37 3.44 28.21 -9.50
N LYS A 38 2.64 27.22 -9.07
CA LYS A 38 2.28 26.94 -7.67
C LYS A 38 2.99 25.67 -7.20
N PRO A 39 3.28 25.53 -5.89
CA PRO A 39 3.86 24.30 -5.34
C PRO A 39 2.99 23.07 -5.63
N LEU A 40 3.65 21.92 -5.92
CA LEU A 40 3.02 20.66 -6.36
C LEU A 40 1.89 20.18 -5.42
N SER A 41 1.98 20.48 -4.13
CA SER A 41 1.10 19.98 -3.07
C SER A 41 -0.35 20.49 -3.11
N VAL A 42 -0.67 21.46 -3.99
CA VAL A 42 -2.01 22.08 -4.11
C VAL A 42 -2.59 21.92 -5.53
N MET A 43 -1.88 21.23 -6.43
CA MET A 43 -2.35 21.09 -7.80
C MET A 43 -3.59 20.20 -7.89
N THR A 44 -4.72 20.76 -8.32
CA THR A 44 -5.82 19.94 -8.89
C THR A 44 -5.35 19.29 -10.20
N PHE A 45 -6.00 18.23 -10.69
CA PHE A 45 -5.60 17.57 -11.95
C PHE A 45 -5.58 18.52 -13.17
N ASN A 46 -6.35 19.62 -13.12
CA ASN A 46 -6.31 20.68 -14.14
C ASN A 46 -5.04 21.56 -14.03
N GLU A 47 -4.39 21.56 -12.87
CA GLU A 47 -3.19 22.32 -12.54
C GLU A 47 -1.89 21.58 -12.86
N THR A 48 -1.92 20.24 -12.92
CA THR A 48 -0.78 19.38 -13.27
C THR A 48 -0.40 19.46 -14.75
N GLY A 49 -1.22 20.12 -15.56
CA GLY A 49 -1.05 20.17 -17.01
C GLY A 49 -1.22 18.81 -17.68
N ILE A 50 -1.78 17.80 -16.98
CA ILE A 50 -2.15 16.51 -17.54
C ILE A 50 -3.51 16.66 -18.23
N THR A 51 -3.52 16.61 -19.55
CA THR A 51 -4.74 16.60 -20.36
C THR A 51 -5.04 15.18 -20.84
N GLU A 52 -6.30 14.90 -21.18
CA GLU A 52 -6.68 13.64 -21.82
C GLU A 52 -5.82 13.35 -23.07
N GLN A 53 -5.51 14.40 -23.85
CA GLN A 53 -4.66 14.30 -25.02
C GLN A 53 -3.23 13.89 -24.65
N LYS A 54 -2.62 14.51 -23.64
CA LYS A 54 -1.28 14.11 -23.16
C LYS A 54 -1.22 12.66 -22.71
N VAL A 55 -2.27 12.18 -22.04
CA VAL A 55 -2.38 10.76 -21.64
C VAL A 55 -2.43 9.87 -22.88
N LYS A 56 -3.26 10.19 -23.87
CA LYS A 56 -3.33 9.43 -25.13
C LYS A 56 -1.98 9.42 -25.83
N ASP A 57 -1.35 10.58 -26.00
CA ASP A 57 -0.06 10.74 -26.67
C ASP A 57 1.05 9.95 -25.96
N TYR A 58 1.09 10.01 -24.62
CA TYR A 58 2.03 9.23 -23.82
C TYR A 58 1.79 7.72 -24.00
N ILE A 59 0.54 7.25 -23.86
CA ILE A 59 0.20 5.83 -23.97
C ILE A 59 0.56 5.28 -25.35
N VAL A 60 0.39 6.04 -26.44
CA VAL A 60 0.76 5.56 -27.78
C VAL A 60 2.27 5.65 -28.05
N SER A 61 3.02 6.44 -27.28
CA SER A 61 4.46 6.63 -27.48
C SER A 61 5.29 5.34 -27.31
N ASP A 62 6.50 5.33 -27.90
CA ASP A 62 7.47 4.25 -27.75
C ASP A 62 8.34 4.36 -26.49
N ARG A 63 8.01 5.28 -25.57
CA ARG A 63 8.72 5.41 -24.30
C ARG A 63 8.67 4.07 -23.54
N PRO A 64 9.78 3.62 -22.93
CA PRO A 64 9.78 2.39 -22.14
C PRO A 64 8.68 2.33 -21.07
N GLY A 65 8.45 3.43 -20.34
CA GLY A 65 7.37 3.55 -19.36
C GLY A 65 5.98 3.44 -19.98
N ALA A 66 5.75 4.01 -21.16
CA ALA A 66 4.47 3.91 -21.88
C ALA A 66 4.18 2.46 -22.32
N ARG A 67 5.19 1.74 -22.83
CA ARG A 67 5.07 0.31 -23.14
C ARG A 67 4.75 -0.52 -21.90
N PHE A 68 5.52 -0.32 -20.82
CA PHE A 68 5.27 -1.00 -19.55
C PHE A 68 3.86 -0.75 -19.01
N PHE A 69 3.41 0.51 -19.05
CA PHE A 69 2.07 0.90 -18.62
C PHE A 69 0.97 0.26 -19.47
N ARG A 70 1.09 0.29 -20.81
CA ARG A 70 0.12 -0.36 -21.72
C ARG A 70 -0.07 -1.85 -21.38
N TYR A 71 1.04 -2.60 -21.31
CA TYR A 71 0.97 -4.02 -20.98
C TYR A 71 0.48 -4.26 -19.54
N GLY A 72 0.88 -3.40 -18.61
CA GLY A 72 0.43 -3.44 -17.21
C GLY A 72 -1.08 -3.22 -17.06
N VAL A 73 -1.66 -2.25 -17.78
CA VAL A 73 -3.11 -2.00 -17.78
C VAL A 73 -3.87 -3.15 -18.40
N ILE A 74 -3.40 -3.70 -19.54
CA ILE A 74 -4.05 -4.85 -20.18
C ILE A 74 -4.02 -6.07 -19.26
N ALA A 75 -2.85 -6.37 -18.68
CA ALA A 75 -2.70 -7.47 -17.73
C ALA A 75 -3.56 -7.25 -16.46
N GLY A 76 -3.57 -6.04 -15.92
CA GLY A 76 -4.37 -5.66 -14.76
C GLY A 76 -5.88 -5.79 -15.02
N ALA A 77 -6.35 -5.33 -16.18
CA ALA A 77 -7.75 -5.47 -16.59
C ALA A 77 -8.14 -6.94 -16.75
N PHE A 78 -7.28 -7.76 -17.37
CA PHE A 78 -7.49 -9.19 -17.46
C PHE A 78 -7.56 -9.86 -16.09
N ILE A 79 -6.63 -9.54 -15.19
CA ILE A 79 -6.61 -10.05 -13.80
C ILE A 79 -7.87 -9.62 -13.05
N PHE A 80 -8.34 -8.40 -13.24
CA PHE A 80 -9.55 -7.88 -12.60
C PHE A 80 -10.82 -8.57 -13.09
N ILE A 81 -10.97 -8.76 -14.40
CA ILE A 81 -12.09 -9.52 -14.98
C ILE A 81 -12.04 -10.97 -14.51
N LEU A 82 -10.85 -11.58 -14.52
CA LEU A 82 -10.62 -12.92 -13.99
C LEU A 82 -11.01 -13.00 -12.50
N ALA A 83 -10.65 -12.01 -11.69
CA ALA A 83 -11.02 -11.94 -10.29
C ALA A 83 -12.55 -11.91 -10.10
N ILE A 84 -13.26 -11.11 -10.88
CA ILE A 84 -14.74 -11.06 -10.82
C ILE A 84 -15.32 -12.41 -11.24
N ALA A 85 -14.88 -12.96 -12.37
CA ALA A 85 -15.35 -14.24 -12.87
C ALA A 85 -15.11 -15.38 -11.88
N LEU A 86 -13.93 -15.40 -11.27
CA LEU A 86 -13.57 -16.38 -10.24
C LEU A 86 -14.41 -16.21 -8.97
N ASN A 87 -14.65 -14.98 -8.50
CA ASN A 87 -15.55 -14.71 -7.36
C ASN A 87 -16.98 -15.23 -7.63
N ILE A 88 -17.52 -14.93 -8.83
CA ILE A 88 -18.84 -15.42 -9.26
C ILE A 88 -18.86 -16.95 -9.27
N ALA A 89 -17.90 -17.58 -9.95
CA ALA A 89 -17.80 -19.03 -10.00
C ALA A 89 -17.69 -19.65 -8.59
N PHE A 90 -16.98 -19.00 -7.68
CA PHE A 90 -16.82 -19.49 -6.30
C PHE A 90 -18.13 -19.48 -5.51
N ILE A 91 -18.91 -18.41 -5.64
CA ILE A 91 -20.24 -18.29 -5.03
C ILE A 91 -21.16 -19.41 -5.53
N PHE A 92 -21.11 -19.73 -6.82
CA PHE A 92 -21.93 -20.79 -7.42
C PHE A 92 -21.42 -22.22 -7.13
N LEU A 93 -20.10 -22.42 -6.99
CA LEU A 93 -19.50 -23.75 -6.81
C LEU A 93 -19.29 -24.16 -5.34
N GLY A 94 -19.50 -23.25 -4.38
CA GLY A 94 -19.47 -23.56 -2.94
C GLY A 94 -18.11 -24.05 -2.40
N LYS A 95 -17.00 -23.78 -3.09
CA LYS A 95 -15.67 -24.23 -2.66
C LYS A 95 -15.11 -23.35 -1.53
N LYS A 96 -14.03 -23.77 -0.87
CA LYS A 96 -13.27 -22.95 0.11
C LYS A 96 -11.93 -22.52 -0.49
N LEU A 97 -11.63 -21.22 -0.43
CA LEU A 97 -10.66 -20.54 -1.30
C LEU A 97 -9.22 -20.64 -0.81
N VAL A 98 -9.04 -20.86 0.49
CA VAL A 98 -7.72 -20.87 1.11
C VAL A 98 -7.32 -22.32 1.36
N VAL A 99 -6.14 -22.68 0.85
CA VAL A 99 -5.48 -23.93 1.22
C VAL A 99 -5.27 -23.92 2.73
N THR A 100 -6.07 -24.73 3.42
CA THR A 100 -5.93 -24.94 4.85
C THR A 100 -4.67 -25.74 5.09
N GLY A 101 -3.55 -25.07 5.34
CA GLY A 101 -2.53 -25.69 6.18
C GLY A 101 -3.14 -25.78 7.58
N GLY A 102 -3.20 -26.98 8.15
CA GLY A 102 -3.50 -27.11 9.58
C GLY A 102 -2.44 -26.30 10.32
N ALA A 103 -2.80 -25.10 10.76
CA ALA A 103 -1.85 -24.23 11.40
C ALA A 103 -1.57 -24.80 12.79
N ASP A 104 -0.39 -25.38 12.98
CA ASP A 104 0.20 -25.50 14.31
C ASP A 104 0.52 -24.07 14.76
N ILE A 105 -0.50 -23.40 15.29
CA ILE A 105 -0.41 -22.06 15.86
C ILE A 105 0.37 -22.22 17.16
N ILE A 106 1.61 -21.73 17.15
CA ILE A 106 2.50 -21.79 18.30
C ILE A 106 1.85 -20.95 19.41
N PRO A 107 1.57 -21.51 20.60
CA PRO A 107 1.09 -20.74 21.73
C PRO A 107 2.08 -19.60 22.02
N ILE A 108 1.58 -18.37 22.12
CA ILE A 108 2.43 -17.20 22.38
C ILE A 108 2.43 -16.84 23.88
N SER A 109 3.56 -16.37 24.36
CA SER A 109 3.75 -15.90 25.75
C SER A 109 3.46 -14.41 25.94
N TRP A 110 3.71 -13.55 24.94
CA TRP A 110 3.48 -12.09 25.03
C TRP A 110 1.99 -11.69 25.01
N GLY A 111 1.72 -10.42 25.34
CA GLY A 111 0.36 -9.88 25.38
C GLY A 111 0.27 -8.38 25.09
N ILE A 112 -0.91 -7.79 25.30
CA ILE A 112 -1.21 -6.38 24.93
C ILE A 112 -0.26 -5.37 25.59
N ARG A 113 0.14 -5.61 26.85
CA ARG A 113 1.09 -4.75 27.55
C ARG A 113 2.44 -4.67 26.83
N ASP A 114 2.84 -5.73 26.13
CA ASP A 114 4.08 -5.76 25.38
C ASP A 114 3.97 -5.00 24.07
N ILE A 115 2.80 -5.04 23.40
CA ILE A 115 2.52 -4.19 22.24
C ILE A 115 2.70 -2.72 22.62
N VAL A 116 2.02 -2.27 23.68
CA VAL A 116 2.08 -0.87 24.12
C VAL A 116 3.52 -0.46 24.45
N ARG A 117 4.26 -1.30 25.19
CA ARG A 117 5.66 -1.01 25.53
C ARG A 117 6.55 -0.96 24.30
N ALA A 118 6.42 -1.91 23.38
CA ALA A 118 7.18 -1.92 22.13
C ALA A 118 6.89 -0.66 21.29
N SER A 119 5.62 -0.28 21.14
CA SER A 119 5.23 0.96 20.45
C SER A 119 5.83 2.20 21.09
N LEU A 120 5.78 2.32 22.43
CA LEU A 120 6.37 3.46 23.14
C LEU A 120 7.89 3.52 22.97
N ILE A 121 8.57 2.37 23.01
CA ILE A 121 10.02 2.28 22.77
C ILE A 121 10.35 2.73 21.34
N VAL A 122 9.62 2.24 20.34
CA VAL A 122 9.83 2.62 18.93
C VAL A 122 9.60 4.10 18.71
N ILE A 123 8.52 4.67 19.26
CA ILE A 123 8.23 6.11 19.18
C ILE A 123 9.36 6.91 19.81
N PHE A 124 9.82 6.53 21.01
CA PHE A 124 10.92 7.19 21.68
C PHE A 124 12.23 7.10 20.86
N LEU A 125 12.56 5.91 20.33
CA LEU A 125 13.73 5.72 19.48
C LEU A 125 13.65 6.59 18.21
N GLY A 126 12.47 6.72 17.60
CA GLY A 126 12.26 7.60 16.45
C GLY A 126 12.61 9.06 16.75
N TYR A 127 12.16 9.59 17.90
CA TYR A 127 12.54 10.94 18.35
C TYR A 127 14.04 11.08 18.61
N ILE A 128 14.65 10.09 19.26
CA ILE A 128 16.10 10.10 19.53
C ILE A 128 16.90 10.09 18.23
N VAL A 129 16.54 9.24 17.27
CA VAL A 129 17.18 9.17 15.95
C VAL A 129 17.06 10.53 15.25
N ALA A 130 15.85 11.13 15.21
CA ALA A 130 15.64 12.43 14.58
C ALA A 130 16.49 13.55 15.20
N ILE A 131 16.64 13.57 16.53
CA ILE A 131 17.47 14.56 17.25
C ILE A 131 18.95 14.35 16.93
N ILE A 132 19.46 13.11 17.04
CA ILE A 132 20.86 12.78 16.77
C ILE A 132 21.22 13.12 15.33
N GLU A 133 20.38 12.72 14.39
CA GLU A 133 20.56 12.97 12.96
C GLU A 133 20.58 14.47 12.66
N GLY A 134 19.63 15.24 13.23
CA GLY A 134 19.60 16.69 13.12
C GLY A 134 20.85 17.36 13.69
N PHE A 135 21.37 16.86 14.82
CA PHE A 135 22.60 17.34 15.43
C PHE A 135 23.83 17.05 14.55
N ILE A 136 23.99 15.81 14.09
CA ILE A 136 25.11 15.38 13.24
C ILE A 136 25.14 16.20 11.95
N PHE A 137 24.01 16.31 11.24
CA PHE A 137 23.97 17.02 9.97
C PHE A 137 24.30 18.51 10.13
N LYS A 138 23.83 19.12 11.22
CA LYS A 138 24.17 20.50 11.55
C LYS A 138 25.64 20.67 11.95
N MET A 139 26.17 19.77 12.78
CA MET A 139 27.56 19.84 13.29
C MET A 139 28.59 19.68 12.17
N PHE A 140 28.35 18.76 11.24
CA PHE A 140 29.28 18.46 10.15
C PHE A 140 28.92 19.15 8.83
N ASN A 141 27.89 20.02 8.83
CA ASN A 141 27.38 20.72 7.65
C ASN A 141 27.09 19.77 6.47
N ILE A 142 26.45 18.63 6.76
CA ILE A 142 26.11 17.60 5.78
C ILE A 142 24.72 17.91 5.21
N ASP A 143 24.63 18.11 3.89
CA ASP A 143 23.36 18.22 3.17
C ASP A 143 23.21 17.06 2.17
N ILE A 144 22.29 16.15 2.46
CA ILE A 144 21.94 15.00 1.61
C ILE A 144 20.58 15.17 0.91
N GLY A 145 19.89 16.28 1.17
CA GLY A 145 18.52 16.57 0.73
C GLY A 145 17.44 15.92 1.59
N LEU A 146 16.29 16.59 1.70
CA LEU A 146 15.16 16.21 2.55
C LEU A 146 14.62 14.78 2.26
N ASN A 147 14.48 14.42 0.99
CA ASN A 147 13.90 13.12 0.60
C ASN A 147 14.77 11.94 1.04
N LEU A 148 16.09 12.01 0.79
CA LEU A 148 17.02 10.98 1.21
C LEU A 148 17.10 10.90 2.74
N ARG A 149 17.03 12.05 3.41
CA ARG A 149 16.95 12.14 4.86
C ARG A 149 15.73 11.41 5.43
N MET A 150 14.54 11.69 4.89
CA MET A 150 13.29 11.01 5.28
C MET A 150 13.38 9.50 5.09
N ILE A 151 13.91 9.04 3.94
CA ILE A 151 14.07 7.61 3.63
C ILE A 151 14.96 6.92 4.66
N LEU A 152 16.12 7.50 4.98
CA LEU A 152 17.05 6.93 5.97
C LEU A 152 16.42 6.87 7.36
N ASN A 153 15.70 7.93 7.76
CA ASN A 153 15.03 7.98 9.04
C ASN A 153 13.96 6.87 9.17
N THR A 154 13.09 6.74 8.18
CA THR A 154 12.06 5.68 8.14
C THR A 154 12.71 4.30 8.15
N PHE A 155 13.78 4.09 7.40
CA PHE A 155 14.48 2.80 7.39
C PHE A 155 15.07 2.42 8.75
N ILE A 156 15.72 3.38 9.42
CA ILE A 156 16.25 3.16 10.77
C ILE A 156 15.11 2.81 11.74
N LEU A 157 13.97 3.47 11.60
CA LEU A 157 12.79 3.20 12.42
C LEU A 157 12.22 1.79 12.15
N ASP A 158 12.14 1.35 10.91
CA ASP A 158 11.68 -0.01 10.54
C ASP A 158 12.61 -1.08 11.10
N ILE A 159 13.92 -0.88 11.02
CA ILE A 159 14.90 -1.75 11.67
C ILE A 159 14.67 -1.77 13.18
N ALA A 160 14.49 -0.60 13.81
CA ALA A 160 14.23 -0.51 15.23
C ALA A 160 12.95 -1.25 15.63
N VAL A 161 11.87 -1.16 14.84
CA VAL A 161 10.64 -1.93 15.04
C VAL A 161 10.92 -3.43 15.05
N VAL A 162 11.61 -3.94 14.01
CA VAL A 162 11.93 -5.37 13.91
C VAL A 162 12.81 -5.81 15.08
N MET A 163 13.82 -5.04 15.43
CA MET A 163 14.73 -5.35 16.54
C MET A 163 14.01 -5.36 17.89
N VAL A 164 13.13 -4.39 18.14
CA VAL A 164 12.31 -4.35 19.37
C VAL A 164 11.38 -5.55 19.43
N VAL A 165 10.69 -5.89 18.34
CA VAL A 165 9.82 -7.09 18.28
C VAL A 165 10.63 -8.36 18.55
N VAL A 166 11.78 -8.53 17.88
CA VAL A 166 12.66 -9.68 18.07
C VAL A 166 13.14 -9.76 19.52
N TYR A 167 13.56 -8.65 20.13
CA TYR A 167 13.95 -8.61 21.55
C TYR A 167 12.83 -9.08 22.48
N PHE A 168 11.61 -8.58 22.28
CA PHE A 168 10.48 -9.00 23.11
C PHE A 168 10.20 -10.50 22.96
N VAL A 169 10.24 -11.02 21.74
CA VAL A 169 9.96 -12.43 21.46
C VAL A 169 11.07 -13.33 22.01
N THR A 170 12.33 -13.08 21.65
CA THR A 170 13.42 -14.02 21.91
C THR A 170 14.08 -13.84 23.27
N VAL A 171 14.31 -12.60 23.69
CA VAL A 171 15.05 -12.33 24.93
C VAL A 171 14.10 -12.27 26.12
N LYS A 172 13.05 -11.45 26.02
CA LYS A 172 12.14 -11.24 27.16
C LYS A 172 11.23 -12.44 27.41
N HIS A 173 10.73 -13.06 26.35
CA HIS A 173 9.78 -14.17 26.44
C HIS A 173 10.42 -15.54 26.16
N GLY A 174 11.68 -15.61 25.74
CA GLY A 174 12.39 -16.87 25.51
C GLY A 174 11.87 -17.69 24.32
N GLU A 175 11.05 -17.09 23.46
CA GLU A 175 10.43 -17.76 22.31
C GLU A 175 11.38 -17.77 21.12
N LYS A 176 11.15 -18.71 20.19
CA LYS A 176 11.88 -18.69 18.91
C LYS A 176 11.23 -17.70 17.94
N ILE A 177 12.01 -17.12 17.03
CA ILE A 177 11.52 -16.17 16.01
C ILE A 177 10.38 -16.78 15.15
N GLN A 178 10.36 -18.10 14.99
CA GLN A 178 9.29 -18.83 14.29
C GLN A 178 7.90 -18.64 14.95
N ALA A 179 7.83 -18.23 16.22
CA ALA A 179 6.58 -17.87 16.90
C ALA A 179 5.87 -16.66 16.26
N LEU A 180 6.60 -15.82 15.52
CA LEU A 180 6.04 -14.74 14.71
C LEU A 180 5.40 -15.25 13.39
N GLY A 181 5.50 -16.54 13.08
CA GLY A 181 5.06 -17.12 11.81
C GLY A 181 6.09 -17.00 10.68
N LEU A 182 7.37 -16.74 10.99
CA LEU A 182 8.47 -16.83 10.02
C LEU A 182 8.82 -18.30 9.75
N LYS A 183 7.94 -18.98 9.01
CA LYS A 183 8.10 -20.37 8.55
C LYS A 183 8.47 -20.37 7.06
N LEU A 184 9.70 -20.80 6.74
CA LEU A 184 10.14 -21.01 5.36
C LEU A 184 9.60 -22.31 4.76
N SER A 185 9.20 -23.26 5.60
CA SER A 185 8.51 -24.48 5.18
C SER A 185 7.19 -24.11 4.52
N SER A 186 6.92 -24.63 3.32
CA SER A 186 5.74 -24.29 2.50
C SER A 186 5.69 -22.84 2.00
N CYS A 187 6.84 -22.14 1.94
CA CYS A 187 6.93 -20.76 1.43
C CYS A 187 6.25 -20.59 0.07
N PHE A 188 6.54 -21.45 -0.91
CA PHE A 188 5.93 -21.40 -2.24
C PHE A 188 4.40 -21.50 -2.21
N ARG A 189 3.86 -22.44 -1.41
CA ARG A 189 2.41 -22.61 -1.24
C ARG A 189 1.76 -21.39 -0.60
N ASN A 190 2.42 -20.79 0.39
CA ASN A 190 1.92 -19.60 1.09
C ASN A 190 1.96 -18.37 0.18
N ILE A 191 3.03 -18.20 -0.62
CA ILE A 191 3.13 -17.18 -1.67
C ILE A 191 1.97 -17.33 -2.66
N LEU A 192 1.77 -18.54 -3.20
CA LEU A 192 0.70 -18.79 -4.17
C LEU A 192 -0.69 -18.53 -3.58
N SER A 193 -0.94 -18.95 -2.35
CA SER A 193 -2.19 -18.65 -1.64
C SER A 193 -2.41 -17.14 -1.47
N GLY A 194 -1.32 -16.40 -1.23
CA GLY A 194 -1.35 -14.95 -1.13
C GLY A 194 -1.73 -14.31 -2.47
N ILE A 195 -1.06 -14.70 -3.56
CA ILE A 195 -1.35 -14.22 -4.91
C ILE A 195 -2.81 -14.46 -5.27
N VAL A 196 -3.32 -15.68 -5.07
CA VAL A 196 -4.72 -16.02 -5.35
C VAL A 196 -5.66 -15.17 -4.51
N ALA A 197 -5.46 -15.10 -3.19
CA ALA A 197 -6.32 -14.30 -2.32
C ALA A 197 -6.31 -12.81 -2.70
N TYR A 198 -5.17 -12.28 -3.14
CA TYR A 198 -5.08 -10.90 -3.60
C TYR A 198 -5.87 -10.67 -4.89
N ILE A 199 -5.76 -11.54 -5.88
CA ILE A 199 -6.56 -11.45 -7.11
C ILE A 199 -8.05 -11.35 -6.76
N PHE A 200 -8.54 -12.22 -5.86
CA PHE A 200 -9.94 -12.22 -5.46
C PHE A 200 -10.37 -10.95 -4.71
N ILE A 201 -9.50 -10.32 -3.91
CA ILE A 201 -9.85 -9.12 -3.13
C ILE A 201 -9.79 -7.84 -3.96
N LEU A 202 -9.06 -7.81 -5.09
CA LEU A 202 -8.82 -6.61 -5.89
C LEU A 202 -10.12 -5.84 -6.24
N PRO A 203 -11.22 -6.49 -6.70
CA PRO A 203 -12.48 -5.80 -6.94
C PRO A 203 -13.03 -5.08 -5.71
N LEU A 204 -12.95 -5.73 -4.55
CA LEU A 204 -13.43 -5.14 -3.30
C LEU A 204 -12.57 -3.93 -2.88
N LEU A 205 -11.25 -4.01 -3.03
CA LEU A 205 -10.35 -2.88 -2.75
C LEU A 205 -10.65 -1.69 -3.66
N LEU A 206 -10.92 -1.92 -4.95
CA LEU A 206 -11.27 -0.87 -5.88
C LEU A 206 -12.62 -0.23 -5.54
N ILE A 207 -13.63 -1.04 -5.24
CA ILE A 207 -14.95 -0.54 -4.80
C ILE A 207 -14.81 0.30 -3.52
N ALA A 208 -14.04 -0.18 -2.53
CA ALA A 208 -13.81 0.55 -1.29
C ALA A 208 -13.11 1.89 -1.51
N LEU A 209 -12.14 1.96 -2.41
CA LEU A 209 -11.48 3.21 -2.80
C LEU A 209 -12.48 4.18 -3.45
N LEU A 210 -13.27 3.71 -4.42
CA LEU A 210 -14.26 4.53 -5.12
C LEU A 210 -15.32 5.07 -4.14
N LEU A 211 -15.84 4.22 -3.25
CA LEU A 211 -16.77 4.63 -2.21
C LEU A 211 -16.17 5.69 -1.28
N SER A 212 -14.90 5.53 -0.90
CA SER A 212 -14.22 6.52 -0.05
C SER A 212 -14.13 7.88 -0.74
N ILE A 213 -13.78 7.90 -2.03
CA ILE A 213 -13.74 9.13 -2.84
C ILE A 213 -15.14 9.75 -2.95
N MET A 214 -16.16 8.96 -3.27
CA MET A 214 -17.54 9.44 -3.39
C MET A 214 -18.06 10.06 -2.09
N VAL A 215 -17.80 9.41 -0.96
CA VAL A 215 -18.21 9.91 0.37
C VAL A 215 -17.51 11.24 0.68
N LEU A 216 -16.19 11.33 0.50
CA LEU A 216 -15.46 12.56 0.77
C LEU A 216 -15.90 13.72 -0.14
N ASN A 217 -16.12 13.44 -1.43
CA ASN A 217 -16.67 14.41 -2.37
C ASN A 217 -18.08 14.87 -2.00
N PHE A 218 -18.93 13.97 -1.51
CA PHE A 218 -20.27 14.31 -1.01
C PHE A 218 -20.20 15.34 0.13
N PHE A 219 -19.19 15.22 1.00
CA PHE A 219 -18.91 16.19 2.07
C PHE A 219 -18.09 17.41 1.61
N GLY A 220 -17.76 17.52 0.32
CA GLY A 220 -16.94 18.60 -0.22
C GLY A 220 -15.49 18.59 0.27
N TYR A 221 -15.02 17.46 0.81
CA TYR A 221 -13.66 17.32 1.34
C TYR A 221 -12.71 16.89 0.23
N THR A 222 -11.72 17.73 -0.06
CA THR A 222 -10.60 17.38 -0.94
C THR A 222 -9.41 16.92 -0.11
N PRO A 223 -9.04 15.63 -0.17
CA PRO A 223 -7.91 15.10 0.58
C PRO A 223 -6.59 15.72 0.11
N PRO A 224 -5.66 16.05 1.02
CA PRO A 224 -4.32 16.46 0.63
C PRO A 224 -3.58 15.28 -0.02
N PRO A 225 -2.56 15.55 -0.86
CA PRO A 225 -1.65 14.53 -1.34
C PRO A 225 -0.97 13.79 -0.18
N GLN A 226 -0.59 12.54 -0.42
CA GLN A 226 0.15 11.77 0.58
C GLN A 226 1.63 12.18 0.54
N PRO A 227 2.30 12.35 1.70
CA PRO A 227 3.70 12.76 1.74
C PRO A 227 4.63 11.87 0.91
N VAL A 228 4.41 10.55 0.93
CA VAL A 228 5.20 9.60 0.13
C VAL A 228 5.03 9.85 -1.37
N PHE A 229 3.82 10.19 -1.83
CA PHE A 229 3.57 10.53 -3.23
C PHE A 229 4.37 11.76 -3.64
N ASP A 230 4.38 12.81 -2.82
CA ASP A 230 5.12 14.05 -3.09
C ASP A 230 6.63 13.78 -3.17
N VAL A 231 7.18 12.98 -2.25
CA VAL A 231 8.60 12.56 -2.27
C VAL A 231 8.96 11.89 -3.60
N PHE A 232 8.11 10.97 -4.09
CA PHE A 232 8.32 10.35 -5.41
C PHE A 232 8.23 11.35 -6.56
N MET A 233 7.30 12.31 -6.50
CA MET A 233 7.09 13.29 -7.57
C MET A 233 8.21 14.32 -7.65
N GLU A 234 8.74 14.78 -6.51
CA GLU A 234 9.77 15.80 -6.41
C GLU A 234 11.18 15.26 -6.66
N GLU A 235 11.48 14.03 -6.23
CA GLU A 235 12.83 13.48 -6.35
C GLU A 235 13.20 13.20 -7.82
N ARG A 236 14.40 13.63 -8.23
CA ARG A 236 14.90 13.45 -9.60
C ARG A 236 16.08 12.48 -9.67
N ARG A 237 16.75 12.22 -8.55
CA ARG A 237 17.91 11.32 -8.46
C ARG A 237 17.44 9.87 -8.55
N VAL A 238 17.84 9.18 -9.63
CA VAL A 238 17.43 7.79 -9.93
C VAL A 238 17.80 6.82 -8.80
N ASN A 239 18.98 6.97 -8.20
CA ASN A 239 19.42 6.14 -7.08
C ASN A 239 18.54 6.30 -5.84
N VAL A 240 18.06 7.52 -5.56
CA VAL A 240 17.16 7.78 -4.42
C VAL A 240 15.76 7.24 -4.71
N LEU A 241 15.27 7.39 -5.94
CA LEU A 241 13.99 6.80 -6.37
C LEU A 241 14.00 5.27 -6.29
N LEU A 242 15.11 4.63 -6.71
CA LEU A 242 15.27 3.18 -6.60
C LEU A 242 15.26 2.74 -5.13
N LEU A 243 15.99 3.46 -4.28
CA LEU A 243 16.04 3.19 -2.85
C LEU A 243 14.65 3.33 -2.21
N LEU A 244 13.94 4.42 -2.50
CA LEU A 244 12.57 4.66 -2.04
C LEU A 244 11.60 3.56 -2.50
N THR A 245 11.75 3.10 -3.74
CA THR A 245 10.94 2.00 -4.30
C THR A 245 11.15 0.72 -3.51
N VAL A 246 12.41 0.32 -3.26
CA VAL A 246 12.72 -0.87 -2.47
C VAL A 246 12.16 -0.75 -1.05
N PHE A 247 12.24 0.43 -0.43
CA PHE A 247 11.69 0.64 0.90
C PHE A 247 10.17 0.52 0.94
N VAL A 248 9.47 1.32 0.15
CA VAL A 248 8.00 1.38 0.15
C VAL A 248 7.37 0.08 -0.33
N SER A 249 8.00 -0.59 -1.31
CA SER A 249 7.45 -1.82 -1.89
C SER A 249 7.85 -3.09 -1.16
N ILE A 250 8.98 -3.13 -0.44
CA ILE A 250 9.52 -4.38 0.13
C ILE A 250 9.80 -4.25 1.63
N LEU A 251 10.74 -3.39 2.02
CA LEU A 251 11.28 -3.41 3.38
C LEU A 251 10.27 -2.92 4.43
N GLY A 252 9.53 -1.85 4.12
CA GLY A 252 8.43 -1.35 4.97
C GLY A 252 7.36 -2.42 5.20
N PRO A 253 6.77 -3.00 4.13
CA PRO A 253 5.83 -4.12 4.25
C PRO A 253 6.34 -5.28 5.12
N VAL A 254 7.61 -5.67 5.02
CA VAL A 254 8.18 -6.73 5.86
C VAL A 254 8.20 -6.34 7.34
N ALA A 255 8.69 -5.14 7.68
CA ALA A 255 8.73 -4.65 9.06
C ALA A 255 7.31 -4.51 9.64
N GLU A 256 6.38 -3.98 8.85
CA GLU A 256 4.99 -3.84 9.22
C GLU A 256 4.33 -5.21 9.47
N GLU A 257 4.50 -6.20 8.60
CA GLU A 257 3.92 -7.53 8.83
C GLU A 257 4.49 -8.22 10.08
N VAL A 258 5.78 -8.07 10.36
CA VAL A 258 6.40 -8.58 11.60
C VAL A 258 5.74 -7.97 12.83
N PHE A 259 5.53 -6.65 12.83
CA PHE A 259 4.90 -5.96 13.96
C PHE A 259 3.39 -6.24 14.05
N PHE A 260 2.63 -6.00 12.98
CA PHE A 260 1.17 -6.04 13.02
C PHE A 260 0.63 -7.46 13.07
N ARG A 261 1.22 -8.41 12.33
CA ARG A 261 0.65 -9.78 12.18
C ARG A 261 1.38 -10.74 13.12
N GLY A 262 2.70 -10.76 13.06
CA GLY A 262 3.51 -11.63 13.91
C GLY A 262 3.30 -11.30 15.40
N PHE A 263 3.47 -10.03 15.77
CA PHE A 263 3.49 -9.61 17.16
C PHE A 263 2.11 -9.14 17.68
N MET A 264 1.50 -8.13 17.05
CA MET A 264 0.31 -7.45 17.58
C MET A 264 -0.96 -8.29 17.45
N TYR A 265 -1.28 -8.78 16.25
CA TYR A 265 -2.45 -9.62 16.00
C TYR A 265 -2.47 -10.84 16.92
N SER A 266 -1.34 -11.53 17.07
CA SER A 266 -1.19 -12.70 17.94
C SER A 266 -1.59 -12.37 19.40
N ALA A 267 -1.12 -11.24 19.92
CA ALA A 267 -1.44 -10.79 21.28
C ALA A 267 -2.90 -10.36 21.46
N ILE A 268 -3.50 -9.68 20.46
CA ILE A 268 -4.92 -9.32 20.50
C ILE A 268 -5.78 -10.59 20.45
N LYS A 269 -5.43 -11.55 19.59
CA LYS A 269 -6.11 -12.85 19.48
C LYS A 269 -6.11 -13.61 20.80
N LYS A 270 -4.97 -13.66 21.49
CA LYS A 270 -4.85 -14.32 22.80
C LYS A 270 -5.83 -13.74 23.83
N ARG A 271 -6.14 -12.44 23.76
CA ARG A 271 -7.03 -11.76 24.71
C ARG A 271 -8.50 -11.75 24.29
N PHE A 272 -8.78 -11.52 23.02
CA PHE A 272 -10.12 -11.18 22.51
C PHE A 272 -10.64 -12.13 21.42
N GLY A 273 -9.87 -13.13 21.03
CA GLY A 273 -10.22 -14.08 19.97
C GLY A 273 -9.95 -13.58 18.56
N ILE A 274 -10.16 -14.46 17.58
CA ILE A 274 -9.77 -14.27 16.17
C ILE A 274 -10.48 -13.07 15.55
N VAL A 275 -11.80 -12.98 15.69
CA VAL A 275 -12.61 -11.94 15.04
C VAL A 275 -12.17 -10.54 15.47
N ALA A 276 -12.06 -10.33 16.79
CA ALA A 276 -11.59 -9.06 17.33
C ALA A 276 -10.15 -8.76 16.90
N ALA A 277 -9.27 -9.76 16.86
CA ALA A 277 -7.90 -9.59 16.41
C ALA A 277 -7.80 -9.09 14.97
N VAL A 278 -8.55 -9.70 14.04
CA VAL A 278 -8.58 -9.29 12.63
C VAL A 278 -9.02 -7.83 12.50
N PHE A 279 -10.15 -7.46 13.10
CA PHE A 279 -10.70 -6.11 12.96
C PHE A 279 -9.87 -5.04 13.67
N LEU A 280 -9.44 -5.30 14.92
CA LEU A 280 -8.65 -4.33 15.69
C LEU A 280 -7.27 -4.12 15.07
N SER A 281 -6.58 -5.19 14.65
CA SER A 281 -5.26 -5.02 14.03
C SER A 281 -5.35 -4.29 12.70
N ALA A 282 -6.35 -4.60 11.88
CA ALA A 282 -6.58 -3.93 10.61
C ALA A 282 -6.95 -2.45 10.78
N SER A 283 -7.76 -2.13 11.79
CA SER A 283 -8.15 -0.75 12.08
C SER A 283 -6.96 0.09 12.55
N ILE A 284 -6.17 -0.42 13.49
CA ILE A 284 -4.96 0.27 13.97
C ILE A 284 -3.96 0.45 12.84
N PHE A 285 -3.75 -0.59 12.02
CA PHE A 285 -2.90 -0.53 10.83
C PHE A 285 -3.33 0.61 9.90
N SER A 286 -4.62 0.67 9.56
CA SER A 286 -5.17 1.71 8.68
C SER A 286 -5.07 3.12 9.27
N LEU A 287 -5.37 3.30 10.55
CA LEU A 287 -5.27 4.60 11.23
C LEU A 287 -3.85 5.19 11.19
N LEU A 288 -2.83 4.35 11.34
CA LEU A 288 -1.44 4.77 11.34
C LEU A 288 -0.92 5.23 9.98
N HIS A 289 -1.63 4.93 8.89
CA HIS A 289 -1.31 5.45 7.56
C HIS A 289 -1.70 6.91 7.37
N THR A 290 -2.50 7.49 8.29
CA THR A 290 -2.92 8.91 8.26
C THR A 290 -3.55 9.37 6.94
N ASN A 291 -4.12 8.43 6.18
CA ASN A 291 -4.74 8.67 4.88
C ASN A 291 -6.24 8.40 4.97
N ILE A 292 -7.03 9.46 5.04
CA ILE A 292 -8.48 9.36 5.19
C ILE A 292 -9.17 8.71 3.96
N VAL A 293 -8.66 8.94 2.75
CA VAL A 293 -9.17 8.31 1.51
C VAL A 293 -8.84 6.82 1.50
N GLY A 294 -7.62 6.51 1.94
CA GLY A 294 -7.10 5.15 2.01
C GLY A 294 -7.67 4.35 3.17
N PHE A 295 -8.33 4.97 4.14
CA PHE A 295 -8.70 4.31 5.40
C PHE A 295 -9.47 3.00 5.18
N LEU A 296 -10.55 3.04 4.40
CA LEU A 296 -11.37 1.87 4.14
C LEU A 296 -10.63 0.78 3.32
N PRO A 297 -10.02 1.08 2.16
CA PRO A 297 -9.28 0.05 1.41
C PRO A 297 -8.08 -0.51 2.19
N ILE A 298 -7.34 0.31 2.94
CA ILE A 298 -6.21 -0.15 3.79
C ILE A 298 -6.71 -1.04 4.92
N MET A 299 -7.86 -0.73 5.54
CA MET A 299 -8.46 -1.59 6.56
C MET A 299 -8.89 -2.95 5.98
N ILE A 300 -9.51 -2.97 4.80
CA ILE A 300 -9.91 -4.22 4.13
C ILE A 300 -8.68 -5.06 3.78
N LEU A 301 -7.64 -4.45 3.21
CA LEU A 301 -6.37 -5.12 2.97
C LEU A 301 -5.78 -5.65 4.28
N GLY A 302 -5.77 -4.82 5.33
CA GLY A 302 -5.25 -5.19 6.63
C GLY A 302 -5.96 -6.39 7.27
N ALA A 303 -7.27 -6.48 7.08
CA ALA A 303 -8.08 -7.61 7.52
C ALA A 303 -7.79 -8.88 6.72
N LEU A 304 -7.59 -8.77 5.40
CA LEU A 304 -7.17 -9.89 4.56
C LEU A 304 -5.80 -10.43 5.01
N LEU A 305 -4.83 -9.53 5.25
CA LEU A 305 -3.49 -9.90 5.70
C LEU A 305 -3.54 -10.64 7.05
N ALA A 306 -4.37 -10.19 7.99
CA ALA A 306 -4.58 -10.87 9.27
C ALA A 306 -5.29 -12.23 9.10
N TYR A 307 -6.31 -12.30 8.25
CA TYR A 307 -7.03 -13.54 7.96
C TYR A 307 -6.12 -14.61 7.33
N LEU A 308 -5.28 -14.23 6.37
CA LEU A 308 -4.35 -15.17 5.75
C LEU A 308 -3.29 -15.64 6.72
N TYR A 309 -2.73 -14.73 7.51
CA TYR A 309 -1.81 -15.11 8.59
C TYR A 309 -2.45 -16.12 9.56
N GLU A 310 -3.70 -15.90 9.96
CA GLU A 310 -4.45 -16.82 10.81
C GLU A 310 -4.65 -18.20 10.17
N LYS A 311 -4.89 -18.26 8.86
CA LYS A 311 -5.13 -19.51 8.14
C LYS A 311 -3.86 -20.27 7.81
N THR A 312 -2.76 -19.58 7.52
CA THR A 312 -1.51 -20.21 7.10
C THR A 312 -0.53 -20.41 8.25
N GLY A 313 -0.68 -19.65 9.34
CA GLY A 313 0.32 -19.56 10.42
C GLY A 313 1.68 -19.05 9.92
N SER A 314 1.71 -18.34 8.79
CA SER A 314 2.93 -17.89 8.12
C SER A 314 2.82 -16.42 7.70
N LEU A 315 3.85 -15.63 7.99
CA LEU A 315 3.93 -14.26 7.51
C LEU A 315 4.14 -14.17 6.00
N MET A 316 4.65 -15.23 5.35
CA MET A 316 4.99 -15.19 3.93
C MET A 316 3.78 -14.85 3.04
N SER A 317 2.57 -15.35 3.39
CA SER A 317 1.37 -15.01 2.62
C SER A 317 1.02 -13.52 2.73
N SER A 318 1.11 -12.96 3.93
CA SER A 318 0.76 -11.56 4.18
C SER A 318 1.82 -10.61 3.62
N ILE A 319 3.11 -10.91 3.84
CA ILE A 319 4.24 -10.16 3.26
C ILE A 319 4.12 -10.11 1.74
N THR A 320 3.86 -11.25 1.09
CA THR A 320 3.74 -11.32 -0.38
C THR A 320 2.66 -10.37 -0.89
N ILE A 321 1.46 -10.43 -0.30
CA ILE A 321 0.34 -9.60 -0.74
C ILE A 321 0.63 -8.12 -0.50
N HIS A 322 1.20 -7.80 0.65
CA HIS A 322 1.51 -6.43 1.00
C HIS A 322 2.55 -5.83 0.04
N ILE A 323 3.61 -6.59 -0.26
CA ILE A 323 4.61 -6.22 -1.27
C ILE A 323 3.97 -6.03 -2.64
N MET A 324 3.11 -6.96 -3.07
CA MET A 324 2.40 -6.84 -4.35
C MET A 324 1.54 -5.59 -4.41
N HIS A 325 0.77 -5.32 -3.35
CA HIS A 325 -0.09 -4.13 -3.28
C HIS A 325 0.73 -2.85 -3.38
N ASN A 326 1.77 -2.70 -2.56
CA ASN A 326 2.61 -1.50 -2.58
C ASN A 326 3.38 -1.37 -3.89
N SER A 327 3.81 -2.47 -4.50
CA SER A 327 4.48 -2.44 -5.82
C SER A 327 3.55 -1.94 -6.93
N ILE A 328 2.27 -2.32 -6.90
CA ILE A 328 1.27 -1.82 -7.85
C ILE A 328 1.05 -0.32 -7.64
N ILE A 329 0.92 0.13 -6.40
CA ILE A 329 0.76 1.56 -6.08
C ILE A 329 1.99 2.35 -6.53
N VAL A 330 3.20 1.91 -6.21
CA VAL A 330 4.44 2.59 -6.63
C VAL A 330 4.58 2.64 -8.15
N SER A 331 4.21 1.56 -8.85
CA SER A 331 4.19 1.55 -10.32
C SER A 331 3.24 2.60 -10.90
N PHE A 332 2.08 2.79 -10.28
CA PHE A 332 1.13 3.84 -10.66
C PHE A 332 1.70 5.24 -10.40
N VAL A 333 2.44 5.44 -9.31
CA VAL A 333 3.11 6.73 -9.04
C VAL A 333 4.14 7.07 -10.11
N PHE A 334 4.98 6.11 -10.53
CA PHE A 334 5.94 6.34 -11.62
C PHE A 334 5.26 6.67 -12.94
N PHE A 335 4.14 6.03 -13.24
CA PHE A 335 3.35 6.37 -14.42
C PHE A 335 2.88 7.83 -14.39
N ILE A 336 2.31 8.29 -13.27
CA ILE A 336 1.90 9.69 -13.11
C ILE A 336 3.10 10.64 -13.23
N LYS A 337 4.24 10.28 -12.63
CA LYS A 337 5.48 11.06 -12.70
C LYS A 337 5.96 11.25 -14.14
N GLU A 338 5.95 10.20 -14.96
CA GLU A 338 6.34 10.30 -16.38
C GLU A 338 5.35 11.10 -17.22
N LEU A 339 4.07 11.09 -16.85
CA LEU A 339 3.01 11.85 -17.51
C LEU A 339 3.12 13.36 -17.26
N MET A 340 3.67 13.73 -16.10
CA MET A 340 3.92 15.12 -15.71
C MET A 340 5.27 15.67 -16.20
N ALA A 341 6.18 14.81 -16.67
CA ALA A 341 7.52 15.18 -17.14
C ALA A 341 7.53 15.56 -18.63
#